data_AF-A0A9Q1JH70-F1
#
_entry.id   AF-A0A9Q1JH70-F1
#
_cell.length_a   1.000
_cell.length_b   1.000
_cell.length_c   1.000
_cell.angle_alpha   90.00
_cell.angle_beta   90.00
_cell.angle_gamma   90.00
#
_symmetry.space_group_name_H-M   'P 1'
#
loop_
_entity.id
_entity.type
_entity.pdbx_description
1 polymer ?
#
loop_
_entity_poly.entity_id
_entity_poly.type
_entity_poly.pdbx_seq_one_letter_code
_entity_poly.pdbx_strand_id
1 'polypeptide(L)'
;MKSRKSRDDGVNERGESDNKKNWKMKKNMQRLGGAGLSLEAFANAKSRNNAYNPALLKKKREFYKNAKHVSKYKKMIKQQGQPNDPSSSVLNTEVQENELRGSSEMYKKNKKRGKEPYSLNELYEKKREEEDKARMEREAITKAKKEARERAGARRKAFREKMFKKTRKGQPVMKYRIEHLLETIQGSKT
;
A
#
# COMPACT_ATOMS: atom_id res chain seq x y z
N MET A 1 25.43 -6.04 74.55
CA MET A 1 25.90 -7.42 74.30
C MET A 1 25.46 -7.89 72.93
N LYS A 2 26.36 -8.58 72.22
CA LYS A 2 26.19 -9.42 71.01
C LYS A 2 26.03 -8.72 69.64
N SER A 3 27.13 -8.78 68.91
CA SER A 3 27.31 -8.65 67.46
C SER A 3 26.60 -9.74 66.64
N ARG A 4 26.35 -9.47 65.35
CA ARG A 4 26.59 -10.41 64.22
C ARG A 4 26.71 -9.64 62.90
N LYS A 5 27.64 -10.09 62.07
CA LYS A 5 28.16 -9.48 60.84
C LYS A 5 27.64 -10.31 59.66
N SER A 6 27.24 -9.66 58.57
CA SER A 6 27.07 -10.27 57.23
C SER A 6 27.60 -9.21 56.25
N ARG A 7 28.83 -9.32 55.72
CA ARG A 7 29.17 -10.01 54.46
C ARG A 7 28.11 -9.80 53.40
N ASP A 8 28.35 -8.83 52.52
CA ASP A 8 27.81 -8.89 51.17
C ASP A 8 28.99 -8.69 50.21
N ASP A 9 29.21 -9.73 49.41
CA ASP A 9 30.33 -9.92 48.52
C ASP A 9 30.09 -9.14 47.22
N GLY A 10 31.16 -8.57 46.67
CA GLY A 10 31.12 -7.85 45.41
C GLY A 10 30.61 -8.72 44.27
N VAL A 11 29.66 -8.20 43.51
CA VAL A 11 29.35 -8.69 42.16
C VAL A 11 29.57 -7.56 41.17
N ASN A 12 30.76 -7.59 40.60
CA ASN A 12 31.09 -6.97 39.33
C ASN A 12 30.61 -7.92 38.23
N GLU A 13 29.40 -7.73 37.69
CA GLU A 13 29.02 -8.34 36.42
C GLU A 13 28.56 -7.28 35.43
N ARG A 14 29.54 -6.98 34.56
CA ARG A 14 29.50 -6.22 33.33
C ARG A 14 28.29 -6.57 32.47
N GLY A 15 27.76 -5.51 31.85
CA GLY A 15 26.66 -5.54 30.92
C GLY A 15 26.82 -6.54 29.78
N GLU A 16 25.86 -7.45 29.66
CA GLU A 16 25.66 -8.24 28.45
C GLU A 16 24.18 -8.55 28.17
N SER A 17 23.26 -7.95 28.93
CA SER A 17 21.82 -8.24 28.84
C SER A 17 21.02 -7.22 28.02
N ASP A 18 21.50 -5.98 27.90
CA ASP A 18 20.80 -4.93 27.16
C ASP A 18 20.88 -5.11 25.64
N ASN A 19 21.99 -5.64 25.12
CA ASN A 19 22.17 -5.86 23.68
C ASN A 19 21.22 -6.92 23.10
N LYS A 20 20.92 -8.00 23.85
CA LYS A 20 19.99 -9.07 23.42
C LYS A 20 18.53 -8.61 23.37
N LYS A 21 18.10 -7.76 24.31
CA LYS A 21 16.74 -7.16 24.30
C LYS A 21 16.59 -6.17 23.14
N ASN A 22 17.62 -5.34 22.91
CA ASN A 22 17.62 -4.35 21.84
C ASN A 22 17.62 -4.98 20.43
N TRP A 23 18.32 -6.11 20.26
CA TRP A 23 18.33 -6.89 19.01
C TRP A 23 16.97 -7.52 18.68
N LYS A 24 16.29 -8.10 19.69
CA LYS A 24 14.94 -8.68 19.51
C LYS A 24 13.92 -7.59 19.16
N MET A 25 14.00 -6.41 19.77
CA MET A 25 13.14 -5.27 19.43
C MET A 25 13.43 -4.71 18.03
N LYS A 26 14.70 -4.58 17.63
CA LYS A 26 15.09 -4.19 16.25
C LYS A 26 14.54 -5.15 15.19
N LYS A 27 14.62 -6.48 15.43
CA LYS A 27 14.05 -7.49 14.53
C LYS A 27 12.52 -7.43 14.48
N ASN A 28 11.86 -7.18 15.61
CA ASN A 28 10.41 -7.05 15.68
C ASN A 28 9.92 -5.78 14.97
N MET A 29 10.65 -4.67 15.06
CA MET A 29 10.37 -3.46 14.28
C MET A 29 10.51 -3.71 12.77
N GLN A 30 11.57 -4.39 12.32
CA GLN A 30 11.74 -4.72 10.90
C GLN A 30 10.63 -5.63 10.35
N ARG A 31 10.11 -6.56 11.16
CA ARG A 31 9.01 -7.49 10.79
C ARG A 31 7.65 -6.83 10.66
N LEU A 32 7.45 -5.65 11.25
CA LEU A 32 6.23 -4.83 11.13
C LEU A 32 6.34 -3.74 10.06
N GLY A 33 7.37 -3.81 9.19
CA GLY A 33 7.67 -2.74 8.24
C GLY A 33 8.45 -1.61 8.92
N GLY A 34 9.66 -1.93 9.40
CA GLY A 34 10.48 -1.07 10.25
C GLY A 34 10.53 0.40 9.83
N ALA A 35 10.57 1.28 10.85
CA ALA A 35 10.48 2.73 10.74
C ALA A 35 9.44 3.16 9.70
N GLY A 36 8.16 3.16 10.11
CA GLY A 36 7.09 3.77 9.32
C GLY A 36 7.53 5.13 8.81
N LEU A 37 7.02 5.50 7.62
CA LEU A 37 7.34 6.77 6.95
C LEU A 37 7.44 7.90 7.97
N SER A 38 8.55 8.64 7.96
CA SER A 38 8.77 9.70 8.93
C SER A 38 7.59 10.67 8.93
N LEU A 39 7.31 11.31 10.06
CA LEU A 39 6.24 12.32 10.16
C LEU A 39 6.43 13.40 9.07
N GLU A 40 7.70 13.72 8.79
CA GLU A 40 8.12 14.57 7.68
C GLU A 40 7.74 13.99 6.30
N ALA A 41 7.91 12.68 6.06
CA ALA A 41 7.45 12.03 4.82
C ALA A 41 5.92 12.07 4.66
N PHE A 42 5.16 11.91 5.75
CA PHE A 42 3.69 12.04 5.74
C PHE A 42 3.23 13.47 5.49
N ALA A 43 3.86 14.47 6.13
CA ALA A 43 3.58 15.88 5.89
C ALA A 43 3.94 16.29 4.45
N ASN A 44 5.10 15.84 3.96
CA ASN A 44 5.59 16.11 2.62
C ASN A 44 4.83 15.34 1.52
N ALA A 45 4.15 14.24 1.84
CA ALA A 45 3.28 13.56 0.89
C ALA A 45 2.09 14.43 0.45
N LYS A 46 1.66 15.38 1.28
CA LYS A 46 0.57 16.32 0.97
C LYS A 46 1.06 17.71 0.54
N SER A 47 2.26 18.14 0.96
CA SER A 47 2.79 19.49 0.69
C SER A 47 3.60 19.60 -0.61
N ARG A 48 4.02 18.49 -1.23
CA ARG A 48 4.67 18.56 -2.52
C ARG A 48 3.65 19.02 -3.56
N ASN A 49 3.83 20.24 -4.07
CA ASN A 49 3.31 20.73 -5.35
C ASN A 49 3.85 19.85 -6.48
N ASN A 50 3.45 18.58 -6.47
CA ASN A 50 3.90 17.57 -7.40
C ASN A 50 2.94 17.68 -8.57
N ALA A 51 3.17 18.68 -9.42
CA ALA A 51 2.49 18.80 -10.70
C ALA A 51 2.70 17.46 -11.42
N TYR A 52 1.63 16.67 -11.48
CA TYR A 52 1.68 15.32 -12.01
C TYR A 52 2.05 15.39 -13.48
N ASN A 53 3.33 15.16 -13.78
CA ASN A 53 3.84 15.12 -15.14
C ASN A 53 4.02 13.65 -15.55
N PRO A 54 3.07 13.07 -16.33
CA PRO A 54 3.13 11.67 -16.72
C PRO A 54 4.36 11.34 -17.57
N ALA A 55 4.89 12.30 -18.34
CA ALA A 55 6.05 12.10 -19.20
C ALA A 55 7.33 11.86 -18.38
N LEU A 56 7.54 12.67 -17.33
CA LEU A 56 8.70 12.49 -16.43
C LEU A 56 8.61 11.18 -15.65
N LEU A 57 7.40 10.79 -15.23
CA LEU A 57 7.17 9.54 -14.51
C LEU A 57 7.43 8.32 -15.41
N LYS A 58 6.99 8.39 -16.67
CA LYS A 58 7.26 7.39 -17.71
C LYS A 58 8.77 7.28 -17.97
N LYS A 59 9.47 8.40 -18.16
CA LYS A 59 10.93 8.43 -18.35
C LYS A 59 11.69 7.76 -17.20
N LYS A 60 11.32 8.06 -15.95
CA LYS A 60 11.93 7.41 -14.76
C LYS A 60 11.69 5.89 -14.74
N ARG A 61 10.47 5.45 -15.04
CA ARG A 61 10.13 4.02 -15.09
C ARG A 61 10.90 3.28 -16.18
N GLU A 62 10.97 3.87 -17.38
CA GLU A 62 11.70 3.30 -18.50
C GLU A 62 13.20 3.27 -18.25
N PHE A 63 13.78 4.34 -17.69
CA PHE A 63 15.19 4.35 -17.29
C PHE A 63 15.54 3.19 -16.35
N TYR A 64 14.70 2.95 -15.33
CA TYR A 64 14.93 1.85 -14.39
C TYR A 64 14.76 0.46 -15.02
N LYS A 65 13.75 0.28 -15.90
CA LYS A 65 13.60 -0.95 -16.68
C LYS A 65 14.84 -1.20 -17.55
N ASN A 66 15.30 -0.18 -18.26
CA ASN A 66 16.46 -0.27 -19.14
C ASN A 66 17.74 -0.58 -18.36
N ALA A 67 17.95 0.05 -17.21
CA ALA A 67 19.07 -0.26 -16.32
C ALA A 67 19.08 -1.74 -15.88
N LYS A 68 17.90 -2.32 -15.58
CA LYS A 68 17.77 -3.75 -15.28
C LYS A 68 18.13 -4.62 -16.48
N HIS A 69 17.64 -4.28 -17.68
CA HIS A 69 17.96 -5.02 -18.89
C HIS A 69 19.46 -4.97 -19.22
N VAL A 70 20.09 -3.80 -19.11
CA VAL A 70 21.54 -3.64 -19.28
C VAL A 70 22.32 -4.46 -18.26
N SER A 71 21.92 -4.44 -16.98
CA SER A 71 22.56 -5.26 -15.94
C SER A 71 22.43 -6.76 -16.24
N LYS A 72 21.24 -7.21 -16.65
CA LYS A 72 20.98 -8.60 -17.04
C LYS A 72 21.85 -9.02 -18.24
N TYR A 73 21.90 -8.18 -19.27
CA TYR A 73 22.72 -8.41 -20.46
C TYR A 73 24.22 -8.48 -20.12
N LYS A 74 24.73 -7.51 -19.34
CA LYS A 74 26.13 -7.53 -18.87
C LYS A 74 26.47 -8.81 -18.09
N LYS A 75 25.55 -9.31 -17.26
CA LYS A 75 25.72 -10.59 -16.56
C LYS A 75 25.78 -11.78 -17.53
N MET A 76 24.91 -11.81 -18.54
CA MET A 76 24.92 -12.86 -19.57
C MET A 76 26.20 -12.84 -20.41
N ILE A 77 26.67 -11.66 -20.83
CA ILE A 77 27.93 -11.53 -21.56
C ILE A 77 29.11 -11.96 -20.68
N LYS A 78 29.12 -11.63 -19.38
CA LYS A 78 30.15 -12.12 -18.45
C LYS A 78 30.15 -13.65 -18.33
N GLN A 79 28.98 -14.29 -18.43
CA GLN A 79 28.85 -15.76 -18.42
C GLN A 79 29.28 -16.39 -19.75
N GLN A 80 29.01 -15.74 -20.88
CA GLN A 80 29.38 -16.24 -22.23
C GLN A 80 30.84 -15.94 -22.60
N GLY A 81 31.43 -14.88 -22.06
CA GLY A 81 32.83 -14.51 -22.26
C GLY A 81 33.82 -15.34 -21.41
N GLN A 82 33.35 -16.30 -20.63
CA GLN A 82 34.18 -17.38 -20.14
C GLN A 82 34.20 -18.47 -21.22
N PRO A 83 35.33 -18.77 -21.87
CA PRO A 83 35.43 -20.03 -22.60
C PRO A 83 35.16 -21.15 -21.60
N ASN A 84 34.42 -22.18 -22.03
CA ASN A 84 34.22 -23.41 -21.26
C ASN A 84 35.58 -24.05 -20.98
N ASP A 85 36.24 -23.61 -19.91
CA ASP A 85 37.40 -24.24 -19.34
C ASP A 85 36.99 -24.71 -17.94
N PRO A 86 36.87 -26.03 -17.69
CA PRO A 86 36.51 -26.56 -16.37
C PRO A 86 37.53 -26.20 -15.28
N SER A 87 38.65 -25.55 -15.64
CA SER A 87 39.67 -25.06 -14.72
C SER A 87 39.37 -23.68 -14.07
N SER A 88 38.44 -22.85 -14.60
CA SER A 88 38.22 -21.49 -14.04
C SER A 88 37.35 -21.45 -12.78
N SER A 89 36.79 -22.59 -12.35
CA SER A 89 36.04 -22.72 -11.09
C SER A 89 36.91 -22.53 -9.84
N VAL A 90 38.24 -22.48 -9.99
CA VAL A 90 39.19 -22.38 -8.87
C VAL A 90 39.81 -20.97 -8.71
N LEU A 91 39.84 -20.13 -9.74
CA LEU A 91 40.59 -18.85 -9.72
C LEU A 91 39.72 -17.58 -9.66
N ASN A 92 38.60 -17.62 -8.95
CA ASN A 92 37.93 -16.40 -8.46
C ASN A 92 37.75 -16.40 -6.94
N THR A 93 38.56 -17.19 -6.23
CA THR A 93 38.52 -17.30 -4.76
C THR A 93 39.52 -16.35 -4.09
N GLU A 94 40.56 -15.87 -4.78
CA GLU A 94 41.71 -15.22 -4.12
C GLU A 94 41.63 -13.68 -3.97
N VAL A 95 40.53 -13.02 -4.36
CA VAL A 95 40.36 -11.55 -4.12
C VAL A 95 39.05 -11.19 -3.40
N GLN A 96 38.32 -12.16 -2.84
CA GLN A 96 37.24 -11.89 -1.89
C GLN A 96 37.30 -12.81 -0.65
N GLU A 97 38.51 -13.11 -0.17
CA GLU A 97 38.70 -13.91 1.05
C GLU A 97 38.32 -13.19 2.36
N ASN A 98 37.81 -11.95 2.32
CA ASN A 98 37.47 -11.18 3.52
C ASN A 98 35.98 -11.02 3.84
N GLU A 99 35.02 -11.62 3.12
CA GLU A 99 33.58 -11.47 3.45
C GLU A 99 32.73 -12.76 3.44
N LEU A 100 33.30 -13.95 3.28
CA LEU A 100 32.52 -15.20 3.11
C LEU A 100 32.88 -16.34 4.08
N ARG A 101 33.49 -16.02 5.22
CA ARG A 101 33.84 -16.98 6.28
C ARG A 101 32.68 -17.22 7.25
N GLY A 102 31.53 -17.64 6.73
CA GLY A 102 30.32 -17.75 7.55
C GLY A 102 29.28 -18.71 7.03
N SER A 103 29.49 -20.00 7.31
CA SER A 103 28.39 -20.97 7.52
C SER A 103 27.77 -21.59 6.25
N SER A 104 28.59 -22.30 5.47
CA SER A 104 28.13 -23.35 4.56
C SER A 104 27.76 -24.67 5.27
N GLU A 105 27.68 -24.69 6.61
CA GLU A 105 27.26 -25.84 7.38
C GLU A 105 25.93 -25.54 8.05
N MET A 106 24.87 -26.22 7.62
CA MET A 106 23.84 -26.81 8.48
C MET A 106 22.72 -27.40 7.61
N TYR A 107 23.06 -28.47 6.90
CA TYR A 107 22.05 -29.42 6.47
C TYR A 107 21.44 -30.09 7.71
N LYS A 108 20.11 -30.20 7.71
CA LYS A 108 19.28 -31.03 8.61
C LYS A 108 19.11 -30.51 10.04
N LYS A 109 18.07 -29.69 10.22
CA LYS A 109 16.94 -29.97 11.13
C LYS A 109 16.02 -28.77 11.14
N ASN A 110 14.73 -29.02 10.90
CA ASN A 110 13.57 -28.42 11.56
C ASN A 110 12.34 -28.55 10.65
N LYS A 111 11.83 -29.78 10.52
CA LYS A 111 10.40 -29.99 10.33
C LYS A 111 9.71 -29.59 11.63
N LYS A 112 9.43 -28.29 11.81
CA LYS A 112 8.41 -27.83 12.75
C LYS A 112 7.32 -27.15 11.93
N ARG A 113 6.39 -27.97 11.45
CA ARG A 113 5.07 -27.54 10.98
C ARG A 113 4.35 -26.97 12.19
N GLY A 114 4.53 -25.69 12.43
CA GLY A 114 3.95 -24.94 13.53
C GLY A 114 3.18 -23.76 12.97
N LYS A 115 2.09 -24.09 12.28
CA LYS A 115 0.91 -23.30 11.88
C LYS A 115 0.26 -24.16 10.82
N GLU A 116 -0.98 -24.57 11.06
CA GLU A 116 -1.83 -25.14 10.02
C GLU A 116 -1.62 -24.36 8.72
N PRO A 117 -1.20 -25.01 7.62
CA PRO A 117 -1.23 -24.34 6.35
C PRO A 117 -2.71 -24.17 6.06
N TYR A 118 -3.22 -22.94 6.14
CA TYR A 118 -4.35 -22.59 5.28
C TYR A 118 -3.97 -23.13 3.90
N SER A 119 -4.78 -24.04 3.38
CA SER A 119 -4.51 -24.64 2.07
C SER A 119 -4.29 -23.49 1.10
N LEU A 120 -3.33 -23.61 0.17
CA LEU A 120 -3.10 -22.58 -0.83
C LEU A 120 -4.44 -22.16 -1.48
N ASN A 121 -5.34 -23.13 -1.66
CA ASN A 121 -6.71 -22.93 -2.13
C ASN A 121 -7.55 -22.02 -1.23
N GLU A 122 -7.51 -22.20 0.09
CA GLU A 122 -8.29 -21.38 1.04
C GLU A 122 -7.85 -19.91 1.04
N LEU A 123 -6.56 -19.63 0.80
CA LEU A 123 -6.08 -18.25 0.63
C LEU A 123 -6.58 -17.63 -0.68
N TYR A 124 -6.66 -18.42 -1.75
CA TYR A 124 -7.19 -17.97 -3.03
C TYR A 124 -8.69 -17.71 -2.97
N GLU A 125 -9.44 -18.58 -2.29
CA GLU A 125 -10.89 -18.44 -2.10
C GLU A 125 -11.22 -17.20 -1.29
N LYS A 126 -10.54 -17.01 -0.14
CA LYS A 126 -10.71 -15.80 0.68
C LYS A 126 -10.44 -14.51 -0.09
N LYS A 127 -9.36 -14.47 -0.87
CA LYS A 127 -9.02 -13.29 -1.68
C LYS A 127 -10.08 -13.01 -2.75
N ARG A 128 -10.60 -14.06 -3.40
CA ARG A 128 -11.67 -13.92 -4.40
C ARG A 128 -12.95 -13.40 -3.76
N GLU A 129 -13.34 -13.94 -2.61
CA GLU A 129 -14.52 -13.49 -1.88
C GLU A 129 -14.43 -12.02 -1.44
N GLU A 130 -13.26 -11.58 -0.97
CA GLU A 130 -13.02 -10.18 -0.61
C GLU A 130 -13.11 -9.25 -1.83
N GLU A 131 -12.51 -9.65 -2.95
CA GLU A 131 -12.60 -8.90 -4.21
C GLU A 131 -14.03 -8.83 -4.74
N ASP A 132 -14.80 -9.93 -4.65
CA ASP A 132 -16.20 -9.98 -5.07
C ASP A 132 -17.10 -9.11 -4.19
N LYS A 133 -16.89 -9.13 -2.87
CA LYS A 133 -17.58 -8.23 -1.94
C LYS A 133 -17.27 -6.76 -2.24
N ALA A 134 -16.01 -6.43 -2.48
CA ALA A 134 -15.60 -5.07 -2.84
C ALA A 134 -16.18 -4.62 -4.20
N ARG A 135 -16.34 -5.53 -5.17
CA ARG A 135 -17.04 -5.24 -6.43
C ARG A 135 -18.52 -4.94 -6.20
N MET A 136 -19.21 -5.78 -5.44
CA MET A 136 -20.62 -5.60 -5.12
C MET A 136 -20.89 -4.28 -4.39
N GLU A 137 -20.06 -3.92 -3.40
CA GLU A 137 -20.20 -2.64 -2.68
C GLU A 137 -20.03 -1.42 -3.61
N ARG A 138 -19.02 -1.46 -4.50
CA ARG A 138 -18.80 -0.38 -5.48
C ARG A 138 -19.93 -0.25 -6.47
N GLU A 139 -20.46 -1.38 -6.95
CA GLU A 139 -21.61 -1.39 -7.85
C GLU A 139 -22.88 -0.88 -7.16
N ALA A 140 -23.10 -1.23 -5.89
CA ALA A 140 -24.21 -0.73 -5.09
C ALA A 140 -24.14 0.80 -4.91
N ILE A 141 -22.96 1.34 -4.55
CA ILE A 141 -22.75 2.79 -4.42
C ILE A 141 -22.99 3.50 -5.76
N THR A 142 -22.47 2.91 -6.85
CA THR A 142 -22.62 3.48 -8.19
C THR A 142 -24.08 3.49 -8.64
N LYS A 143 -24.82 2.41 -8.37
CA LYS A 143 -26.25 2.29 -8.68
C LYS A 143 -27.07 3.28 -7.86
N ALA A 144 -26.81 3.39 -6.56
CA ALA A 144 -27.48 4.37 -5.69
C ALA A 144 -27.24 5.81 -6.16
N LYS A 145 -26.00 6.15 -6.54
CA LYS A 145 -25.66 7.47 -7.09
C LYS A 145 -26.35 7.74 -8.42
N LYS A 146 -26.42 6.73 -9.30
CA LYS A 146 -27.12 6.83 -10.59
C LYS A 146 -28.61 7.06 -10.39
N GLU A 147 -29.23 6.29 -9.51
CA GLU A 147 -30.66 6.41 -9.20
C GLU A 147 -31.00 7.78 -8.57
N ALA A 148 -30.16 8.28 -7.64
CA ALA A 148 -30.32 9.62 -7.07
C ALA A 148 -30.26 10.71 -8.16
N ARG A 149 -29.31 10.58 -9.11
CA ARG A 149 -29.17 11.50 -10.24
C ARG A 149 -30.37 11.43 -11.17
N GLU A 150 -30.88 10.25 -11.47
CA GLU A 150 -32.07 10.05 -12.31
C GLU A 150 -33.33 10.61 -11.64
N ARG A 151 -33.54 10.38 -10.34
CA ARG A 151 -34.65 10.98 -9.58
C ARG A 151 -34.58 12.51 -9.61
N ALA A 152 -33.41 13.09 -9.35
CA ALA A 152 -33.22 14.54 -9.43
C ALA A 152 -33.45 15.08 -10.85
N GLY A 153 -32.98 14.36 -11.87
CA GLY A 153 -33.21 14.68 -13.27
C GLY A 153 -34.69 14.62 -13.67
N ALA A 154 -35.41 13.59 -13.24
CA ALA A 154 -36.84 13.43 -13.46
C ALA A 154 -37.64 14.56 -12.81
N ARG A 155 -37.31 14.93 -11.56
CA ARG A 155 -37.91 16.09 -10.88
C ARG A 155 -37.70 17.38 -11.66
N ARG A 156 -36.47 17.65 -12.11
CA ARG A 156 -36.16 18.82 -12.94
C ARG A 156 -36.93 18.82 -14.26
N LYS A 157 -37.02 17.67 -14.94
CA LYS A 157 -37.73 17.53 -16.22
C LYS A 157 -39.24 17.77 -16.05
N ALA A 158 -39.86 17.17 -15.03
CA ALA A 158 -41.27 17.36 -14.74
C ALA A 158 -41.60 18.81 -14.37
N PHE A 159 -40.75 19.43 -13.55
CA PHE A 159 -40.88 20.85 -13.23
C PHE A 159 -40.74 21.72 -14.49
N ARG A 160 -39.72 21.45 -15.31
CA ARG A 160 -39.48 22.14 -16.58
C ARG A 160 -40.69 22.04 -17.52
N GLU A 161 -41.25 20.85 -17.67
CA GLU A 161 -42.44 20.61 -18.49
C GLU A 161 -43.64 21.43 -18.03
N LYS A 162 -43.90 21.50 -16.71
CA LYS A 162 -44.94 22.36 -16.14
C LYS A 162 -44.69 23.84 -16.45
N MET A 163 -43.46 24.32 -16.31
CA MET A 163 -43.11 25.73 -16.59
C MET A 163 -43.18 26.11 -18.07
N PHE A 164 -42.98 25.15 -18.98
CA PHE A 164 -43.06 25.37 -20.43
C PHE A 164 -44.48 25.20 -21.01
N LYS A 165 -45.49 24.88 -20.18
CA LYS A 165 -46.89 24.87 -20.63
C LYS A 165 -47.29 26.27 -21.10
N LYS A 166 -47.90 26.34 -22.28
CA LYS A 166 -48.35 27.57 -22.93
C LYS A 166 -49.86 27.56 -23.12
N THR A 167 -50.47 28.74 -23.12
CA THR A 167 -51.88 28.96 -23.48
C THR A 167 -52.07 28.81 -24.99
N ARG A 168 -53.32 28.84 -25.48
CA ARG A 168 -53.64 28.77 -26.93
C ARG A 168 -52.92 29.84 -27.76
N LYS A 169 -52.60 31.00 -27.17
CA LYS A 169 -51.85 32.11 -27.81
C LYS A 169 -50.33 32.02 -27.61
N GLY A 170 -49.81 30.94 -27.03
CA GLY A 170 -48.37 30.71 -26.84
C GLY A 170 -47.76 31.36 -25.58
N GLN A 171 -48.54 32.08 -24.77
CA GLN A 171 -48.06 32.69 -23.53
C GLN A 171 -47.86 31.63 -22.44
N PRO A 172 -46.85 31.73 -21.55
CA PRO A 172 -46.68 30.80 -20.44
C PRO A 172 -47.93 30.73 -19.54
N VAL A 173 -48.32 29.53 -19.12
CA VAL A 173 -49.45 29.37 -18.21
C VAL A 173 -49.07 29.89 -16.83
N MET A 174 -49.66 31.03 -16.44
CA MET A 174 -49.32 31.77 -15.21
C MET A 174 -49.51 30.95 -13.93
N LYS A 175 -50.46 29.99 -13.91
CA LYS A 175 -50.72 29.11 -12.76
C LYS A 175 -49.43 28.46 -12.24
N TYR A 176 -48.69 27.78 -13.11
CA TYR A 176 -47.48 27.06 -12.72
C TYR A 176 -46.34 28.02 -12.33
N ARG A 177 -46.26 29.18 -12.98
CA ARG A 177 -45.21 30.17 -12.67
C ARG A 177 -45.44 30.82 -11.30
N ILE A 178 -46.69 31.12 -10.96
CA ILE A 178 -47.07 31.65 -9.63
C ILE A 178 -46.84 30.59 -8.55
N GLU A 179 -47.25 29.34 -8.78
CA GLU A 179 -46.99 28.21 -7.85
C GLU A 179 -45.49 28.09 -7.52
N HIS A 180 -44.61 28.18 -8.53
CA HIS A 180 -43.17 28.14 -8.31
C HIS A 180 -42.65 29.33 -7.50
N LEU A 181 -43.08 30.56 -7.82
CA LEU A 181 -42.67 31.75 -7.07
C LEU A 181 -43.07 31.63 -5.60
N LEU A 182 -44.28 31.15 -5.32
CA LEU A 182 -44.75 30.92 -3.95
C LEU A 182 -43.91 29.85 -3.23
N GLU A 183 -43.60 28.74 -3.90
CA GLU A 183 -42.75 27.67 -3.34
C GLU A 183 -41.34 28.18 -3.02
N THR A 184 -40.75 29.04 -3.87
CA THR A 184 -39.43 29.65 -3.60
C THR A 184 -39.43 30.59 -2.40
N ILE A 185 -40.50 31.37 -2.23
CA ILE A 185 -40.65 32.32 -1.10
C ILE A 185 -40.91 31.57 0.21
N GLN A 186 -41.64 30.46 0.16
CA GLN A 186 -41.92 29.64 1.35
C GLN A 186 -40.70 28.79 1.74
N GLY A 187 -39.96 28.25 0.77
CA GLY A 187 -38.72 27.51 1.01
C GLY A 187 -37.55 28.38 1.50
N SER A 188 -37.60 29.70 1.30
CA SER A 188 -36.61 30.64 1.83
C SER A 188 -36.90 31.15 3.26
N LYS A 189 -38.02 30.73 3.87
CA LYS A 189 -38.40 31.11 5.25
C LYS A 189 -37.91 30.12 6.32
N THR A 190 -37.04 29.18 5.94
CA THR A 190 -36.36 28.23 6.84
C THR A 190 -34.88 28.51 6.85
#